data_AF-A0A920WMF2-F1
#
_entry.id   AF-A0A920WMF2-F1
#
_cell.length_a   1.000
_cell.length_b   1.000
_cell.length_c   1.000
_cell.angle_alpha   90.00
_cell.angle_beta   90.00
_cell.angle_gamma   90.00
#
_symmetry.space_group_name_H-M   'P 1'
#
loop_
_entity.id
_entity.type
_entity.pdbx_description
1 polymer ?
#
loop_
_entity_poly.entity_id
_entity_poly.type
_entity_poly.pdbx_seq_one_letter_code
_entity_poly.pdbx_strand_id
1 'polypeptide(L)'
;MDSKPLCRFPATAPVTDMLEAFDADGGLVVEEMVEQPVINAIREAADLHAEGVVPGSADQGMGEEGTFFVGKNTKRFSSLGLLTDAFFDLLRMRSTRRWPMPCCCPTAVPIG
;
A
#
# COMPACT_ATOMS: atom_id res chain seq x y z
N MET A 1 -11.57 -20.29 17.29
CA MET A 1 -12.11 -19.14 16.53
C MET A 1 -11.97 -19.52 15.08
N ASP A 2 -13.08 -19.74 14.37
CA ASP A 2 -13.05 -19.94 12.92
C ASP A 2 -12.80 -18.56 12.29
N SER A 3 -11.54 -18.29 11.94
CA SER A 3 -11.20 -17.09 11.19
C SER A 3 -11.73 -17.26 9.77
N LYS A 4 -12.79 -16.54 9.42
CA LYS A 4 -13.22 -16.39 8.02
C LYS A 4 -12.02 -15.88 7.20
N PRO A 5 -11.69 -16.49 6.04
CA PRO A 5 -10.64 -15.98 5.17
C PRO A 5 -11.03 -14.61 4.60
N LEU A 6 -10.04 -13.72 4.41
CA LEU A 6 -10.25 -12.42 3.77
C LEU A 6 -10.68 -12.60 2.31
N CYS A 7 -11.60 -11.74 1.85
CA CYS A 7 -11.96 -11.65 0.45
C CYS A 7 -10.74 -11.29 -0.42
N ARG A 8 -10.68 -11.88 -1.61
CA ARG A 8 -9.61 -11.67 -2.59
C ARG A 8 -10.20 -11.10 -3.88
N PHE A 9 -9.56 -10.08 -4.43
CA PHE A 9 -9.99 -9.43 -5.66
C PHE A 9 -8.83 -9.28 -6.64
N PRO A 10 -9.05 -9.40 -7.95
CA PRO A 10 -8.07 -8.90 -8.92
C PRO A 10 -7.99 -7.37 -8.83
N ALA A 11 -6.84 -6.78 -9.14
CA ALA A 11 -6.65 -5.32 -9.18
C ALA A 11 -7.59 -4.57 -10.14
N THR A 12 -8.30 -5.30 -11.02
CA THR A 12 -9.28 -4.77 -11.97
C THR A 12 -10.72 -4.76 -11.45
N ALA A 13 -10.99 -5.35 -10.28
CA ALA A 13 -12.33 -5.38 -9.71
C ALA A 13 -12.83 -3.97 -9.33
N PRO A 14 -14.16 -3.76 -9.26
CA PRO A 14 -14.72 -2.49 -8.81
C PRO A 14 -14.26 -2.14 -7.39
N VAL A 15 -13.83 -0.90 -7.20
CA VAL A 15 -13.40 -0.43 -5.87
C VAL A 15 -14.55 -0.43 -4.86
N THR A 16 -15.80 -0.27 -5.32
CA THR A 16 -17.00 -0.39 -4.47
C THR A 16 -17.04 -1.74 -3.78
N ASP A 17 -16.84 -2.82 -4.52
CA ASP A 17 -16.91 -4.19 -4.01
C ASP A 17 -15.75 -4.47 -3.04
N MET A 18 -14.57 -3.90 -3.32
CA MET A 18 -13.41 -3.97 -2.42
C MET A 18 -13.68 -3.22 -1.11
N LEU A 19 -14.29 -2.03 -1.17
CA LEU A 19 -14.62 -1.24 0.02
C LEU A 19 -15.71 -1.91 0.86
N GLU A 20 -16.73 -2.50 0.24
CA GLU A 20 -17.75 -3.28 0.95
C GLU A 20 -17.14 -4.47 1.70
N ALA A 21 -16.20 -5.18 1.08
CA ALA A 21 -15.46 -6.25 1.75
C ALA A 21 -14.58 -5.73 2.89
N PHE A 22 -13.92 -4.58 2.71
CA PHE A 22 -13.14 -3.94 3.77
C PHE A 22 -14.00 -3.56 4.97
N ASP A 23 -15.17 -2.96 4.73
CA ASP A 23 -16.10 -2.56 5.79
C ASP A 23 -16.65 -3.78 6.56
N ALA A 24 -16.89 -4.89 5.86
CA ALA A 24 -17.41 -6.12 6.46
C ALA A 24 -16.34 -6.91 7.25
N ASP A 25 -15.13 -7.05 6.70
CA ASP A 25 -14.12 -7.99 7.19
C ASP A 25 -12.88 -7.29 7.81
N GLY A 26 -12.80 -5.95 7.75
CA GLY A 26 -11.67 -5.15 8.22
C GLY A 26 -10.41 -5.26 7.35
N GLY A 27 -10.48 -5.98 6.24
CA GLY A 27 -9.36 -6.22 5.34
C GLY A 27 -9.76 -6.99 4.08
N LEU A 28 -8.94 -6.89 3.05
CA LEU A 28 -9.04 -7.69 1.83
C LEU A 28 -7.64 -7.94 1.24
N VAL A 29 -7.55 -8.85 0.28
CA VAL A 29 -6.37 -9.04 -0.55
C VAL A 29 -6.67 -8.56 -1.96
N VAL A 30 -5.80 -7.70 -2.51
CA VAL A 30 -5.83 -7.32 -3.91
C VAL A 30 -4.67 -8.01 -4.62
N GLU A 31 -5.01 -8.90 -5.55
CA GLU A 31 -4.05 -9.65 -6.35
C GLU A 31 -3.58 -8.80 -7.53
N GLU A 32 -2.29 -8.94 -7.87
CA GLU A 32 -1.67 -8.23 -9.00
C GLU A 32 -1.79 -6.69 -8.92
N MET A 33 -1.87 -6.14 -7.70
CA MET A 33 -1.94 -4.70 -7.45
C MET A 33 -0.68 -3.94 -7.89
N VAL A 34 0.48 -4.61 -7.80
CA VAL A 34 1.79 -4.03 -8.10
C VAL A 34 2.50 -4.90 -9.13
N GLU A 35 3.05 -4.28 -10.16
CA GLU A 35 3.81 -4.98 -11.19
C GLU A 35 5.10 -5.59 -10.60
N GLN A 36 5.40 -6.82 -11.01
CA GLN A 36 6.57 -7.56 -10.51
C GLN A 36 7.91 -6.81 -10.63
N PRO A 37 8.20 -6.06 -11.72
CA PRO A 37 9.45 -5.28 -11.80
C PRO A 37 9.59 -4.23 -10.70
N VAL A 38 8.51 -3.57 -10.32
CA VAL A 38 8.51 -2.58 -9.22
C VAL A 38 8.75 -3.25 -7.88
N ILE A 39 8.10 -4.40 -7.62
CA ILE A 39 8.33 -5.20 -6.42
C ILE A 39 9.81 -5.60 -6.33
N ASN A 40 10.39 -6.09 -7.41
CA ASN A 40 11.78 -6.56 -7.45
C ASN A 40 12.76 -5.42 -7.14
N ALA A 41 12.58 -4.25 -7.75
CA ALA A 41 13.45 -3.10 -7.55
C ALA A 41 13.37 -2.55 -6.10
N ILE A 42 12.16 -2.48 -5.53
CA ILE A 42 11.98 -2.07 -4.13
C ILE A 42 12.61 -3.09 -3.18
N ARG A 43 12.40 -4.39 -3.45
CA ARG A 43 12.97 -5.47 -2.64
C ARG A 43 14.49 -5.42 -2.65
N GLU A 44 15.13 -5.31 -3.81
CA GLU A 44 16.60 -5.28 -3.90
C GLU A 44 17.20 -4.11 -3.11
N ALA A 45 16.63 -2.91 -3.27
CA ALA A 45 17.07 -1.73 -2.52
C ALA A 45 16.83 -1.87 -1.00
N ALA A 46 15.69 -2.45 -0.61
CA ALA A 46 15.35 -2.70 0.78
C ALA A 46 16.24 -3.77 1.42
N ASP A 47 16.54 -4.86 0.72
CA ASP A 47 17.40 -5.95 1.17
C ASP A 47 18.83 -5.41 1.43
N LEU A 48 19.38 -4.61 0.51
CA LEU A 48 20.68 -3.96 0.67
C LEU A 48 20.69 -2.98 1.87
N HIS A 49 19.67 -2.14 2.01
CA HIS A 49 19.59 -1.22 3.15
C HIS A 49 19.45 -1.98 4.47
N ALA A 50 18.71 -3.09 4.48
CA ALA A 50 18.48 -3.89 5.67
C ALA A 50 19.76 -4.52 6.22
N GLU A 51 20.82 -4.73 5.42
CA GLU A 51 22.12 -5.22 5.91
C GLU A 51 22.70 -4.29 7.00
N GLY A 52 22.50 -2.98 6.87
CA GLY A 52 22.95 -1.97 7.84
C GLY A 52 21.99 -1.72 9.00
N VAL A 53 20.78 -2.28 8.98
CA VAL A 53 19.76 -2.05 10.02
C VAL A 53 19.88 -3.08 11.13
N VAL A 54 20.04 -2.60 12.37
CA VAL A 54 20.04 -3.44 13.57
C VAL A 54 18.61 -3.88 13.91
N PRO A 55 18.31 -5.17 14.11
CA PRO A 55 16.99 -5.61 14.56
C PRO A 55 16.59 -4.98 15.90
N GLY A 56 15.33 -4.56 16.01
CA GLY A 56 14.78 -3.97 17.23
C GLY A 56 15.32 -2.58 17.60
N SER A 57 16.13 -1.96 16.74
CA SER A 57 16.66 -0.61 17.01
C SER A 57 15.66 0.50 16.71
N ALA A 58 14.63 0.21 15.91
CA ALA A 58 13.61 1.19 15.57
C ALA A 58 12.68 1.43 16.77
N ASP A 59 12.68 2.66 17.26
CA ASP A 59 11.81 3.13 18.34
C ASP A 59 10.65 4.01 17.84
N GLN A 60 10.60 4.27 16.53
CA GLN A 60 9.58 5.10 15.89
C GLN A 60 9.49 6.53 16.46
N GLY A 61 10.56 7.03 17.09
CA GLY A 61 10.56 8.29 17.82
C GLY A 61 9.78 8.27 19.14
N MET A 62 9.41 7.08 19.63
CA MET A 62 8.63 6.85 20.86
C MET A 62 9.46 6.19 21.97
N GLY A 63 10.78 6.07 21.81
CA GLY A 63 11.65 5.44 22.79
C GLY A 63 11.26 3.99 23.11
N GLU A 64 11.31 3.61 24.38
CA GLU A 64 11.10 2.22 24.81
C GLU A 64 9.74 1.64 24.39
N GLU A 65 8.67 2.44 24.38
CA GLU A 65 7.34 2.00 23.95
C GLU A 65 7.31 1.64 22.46
N GLY A 66 7.98 2.43 21.62
CA GLY A 66 8.08 2.14 20.20
C GLY A 66 8.98 0.95 19.91
N THR A 67 10.08 0.79 20.65
CA THR A 67 10.93 -0.40 20.56
C THR A 67 10.14 -1.66 20.95
N PHE A 68 9.34 -1.60 22.02
CA PHE A 68 8.47 -2.70 22.43
C PHE A 68 7.45 -3.05 21.35
N PHE A 69 6.80 -2.05 20.75
CA PHE A 69 5.81 -2.25 19.69
C PHE A 69 6.41 -2.88 18.42
N VAL A 70 7.59 -2.44 17.98
CA VAL A 70 8.24 -2.97 16.76
C VAL A 70 8.76 -4.40 16.99
N GLY A 71 9.22 -4.68 18.20
CA GLY A 71 9.75 -5.98 18.58
C GLY A 71 11.21 -6.19 18.21
N LYS A 72 11.89 -7.02 19.02
CA LYS A 72 13.36 -7.19 19.01
C LYS A 72 13.91 -7.87 17.75
N ASN A 73 13.10 -8.64 17.04
CA ASN A 73 13.50 -9.41 15.86
C ASN A 73 13.14 -8.73 14.53
N THR A 74 12.65 -7.49 14.58
CA THR A 74 12.16 -6.77 13.41
C THR A 74 13.19 -5.74 12.96
N LYS A 75 13.53 -5.74 11.67
CA LYS A 75 14.18 -4.58 11.03
C LYS A 75 13.10 -3.70 10.43
N ARG A 76 13.02 -2.46 10.89
CA ARG A 76 12.07 -1.47 10.40
C ARG A 76 12.80 -0.21 10.00
N PHE A 77 12.52 0.26 8.79
CA PHE A 77 13.01 1.52 8.25
C PHE A 77 11.94 2.11 7.34
N SER A 78 12.00 3.41 7.14
CA SER A 78 11.07 4.17 6.32
C SER A 78 11.81 4.85 5.17
N SER A 79 11.14 5.76 4.47
CA SER A 79 11.77 6.61 3.44
C SER A 79 12.29 5.83 2.23
N LEU A 80 11.52 4.85 1.75
CA LEU A 80 11.87 4.01 0.58
C LEU A 80 12.20 4.81 -0.68
N GLY A 81 11.63 6.01 -0.84
CA GLY A 81 11.97 6.91 -1.95
C GLY A 81 13.40 7.47 -1.93
N LEU A 82 14.14 7.32 -0.82
CA LEU A 82 15.58 7.60 -0.76
C LEU A 82 16.42 6.39 -1.18
N LEU A 83 15.83 5.20 -1.25
CA LEU A 83 16.51 3.95 -1.59
C LEU A 83 16.37 3.63 -3.08
N THR A 84 15.21 3.91 -3.67
CA THR A 84 14.94 3.63 -5.08
C THR A 84 13.81 4.50 -5.63
N ASP A 85 13.94 4.90 -6.89
CA ASP A 85 12.89 5.63 -7.62
C ASP A 85 11.65 4.76 -7.88
N ALA A 86 11.78 3.42 -7.87
CA ALA A 86 10.67 2.49 -8.05
C ALA A 86 9.56 2.66 -7.00
N PHE A 87 9.88 3.19 -5.82
CA PHE A 87 8.88 3.57 -4.83
C PHE A 87 7.89 4.62 -5.38
N PHE A 88 8.35 5.55 -6.20
CA PHE A 88 7.46 6.54 -6.80
C PHE A 88 6.61 5.96 -7.92
N ASP A 89 7.07 4.90 -8.59
CA ASP A 89 6.24 4.16 -9.55
C ASP A 89 5.11 3.43 -8.82
N LEU A 90 5.39 2.82 -7.67
CA LEU A 90 4.36 2.28 -6.77
C LEU A 90 3.33 3.34 -6.36
N LEU A 91 3.74 4.56 -6.04
CA LEU A 91 2.80 5.65 -5.69
C LEU A 91 1.99 6.16 -6.88
N ARG A 92 2.55 6.07 -8.09
CA ARG A 92 1.88 6.45 -9.34
C ARG A 92 0.99 5.34 -9.88
N MET A 93 1.09 4.11 -9.36
CA MET A 93 0.17 3.02 -9.66
C MET A 93 -1.23 3.41 -9.23
N ARG A 94 -1.94 4.00 -10.17
CA ARG A 94 -3.35 4.30 -10.09
C ARG A 94 -4.09 2.98 -9.91
N SER A 95 -4.97 2.87 -8.91
CA SER A 95 -5.97 1.80 -8.78
C SER A 95 -7.04 1.84 -9.89
N THR A 96 -6.71 2.38 -11.06
CA THR A 96 -7.65 2.81 -12.08
C THR A 96 -7.37 2.09 -13.40
N ARG A 97 -7.92 0.88 -13.56
CA ARG A 97 -8.46 0.49 -14.88
C ARG A 97 -9.86 1.04 -15.15
N ARG A 98 -10.51 1.71 -14.17
CA ARG A 98 -11.48 2.79 -14.37
C ARG A 98 -11.91 3.34 -13.01
N TRP A 99 -11.42 4.53 -12.66
CA TRP A 99 -12.20 5.43 -11.83
C TRP A 99 -12.88 6.41 -12.79
N PRO A 100 -14.22 6.48 -12.84
CA PRO A 100 -14.86 7.61 -13.48
C PRO A 100 -14.58 8.83 -12.60
N MET A 101 -13.55 9.60 -12.94
CA MET A 101 -13.61 11.02 -12.64
C MET A 101 -14.79 11.56 -13.44
N PRO A 102 -15.85 12.14 -12.84
CA PRO A 102 -16.72 13.00 -13.60
C PRO A 102 -15.83 14.15 -14.07
N CYS A 103 -15.54 14.19 -15.37
CA CYS A 103 -15.12 15.41 -16.02
C CYS A 103 -16.19 16.45 -15.67
N CYS A 104 -15.88 17.35 -14.75
CA CYS A 104 -16.65 18.55 -14.54
C CYS A 104 -16.44 19.46 -15.77
N CYS A 105 -17.06 19.07 -16.89
CA CYS A 105 -17.51 20.01 -17.89
C CYS A 105 -18.87 20.51 -17.41
N PRO A 106 -19.06 21.78 -17.07
CA PRO A 106 -20.39 22.31 -16.91
C PRO A 106 -21.02 22.37 -18.30
N THR A 107 -21.89 21.42 -18.62
CA THR A 107 -22.87 21.59 -19.69
C THR A 107 -23.75 22.77 -19.31
N ALA A 108 -23.68 23.82 -20.13
CA ALA A 108 -24.57 24.96 -20.04
C ALA A 108 -26.03 24.48 -20.08
N VAL A 109 -26.79 24.83 -19.05
CA VAL A 109 -28.26 24.73 -19.06
C VAL A 109 -28.77 25.84 -19.97
N PRO A 110 -29.57 25.55 -21.02
CA PRO A 110 -30.20 26.60 -21.81
C PRO A 110 -31.28 27.26 -20.95
N ILE A 111 -31.14 28.57 -20.75
CA ILE A 111 -32.17 29.42 -20.13
C ILE A 111 -33.21 29.68 -21.22
N GLY A 112 -34.46 29.26 -20.97
CA GLY A 112 -35.64 29.70 -21.70
C GLY A 112 -36.15 31.05 -21.21
#